data_AF-A0A2T6DJV0-F1
#
_entry.id   AF-A0A2T6DJV0-F1
#
_cell.length_a   1.000
_cell.length_b   1.000
_cell.length_c   1.000
_cell.angle_alpha   90.00
_cell.angle_beta   90.00
_cell.angle_gamma   90.00
#
_symmetry.space_group_name_H-M   'P 1'
#
loop_
_entity.id
_entity.type
_entity.pdbx_description
1 polymer ?
#
loop_
_entity_poly.entity_id
_entity_poly.type
_entity_poly.pdbx_seq_one_letter_code
_entity_poly.pdbx_strand_id
1 'polypeptide(L)'
;MPPRLSEVVPGYKEAVERELTLRETAFLCDRTVLANGLRVRQFTPTHMLQALYSESPFVMGGNVQGEHLLQFLWIIRDPTLWKDEDKQRFISAHLYLLQPAPFLEAFHAIQQYMEETFMDRPAAAEVAGEHTSYYSNVAELVDIFGHEYGWEEQYILNLPYIRLYQYLRCIIARNSLEEVSFINRFSDLAAIAWAGMQNRVGSSPASENPQPTP
;
A
#
# COMPACT_ATOMS: atom_id res chain seq x y z
N MET A 1 23.36 27.08 -3.11
CA MET A 1 22.13 26.28 -3.23
C MET A 1 22.08 25.34 -2.04
N PRO A 2 20.93 25.17 -1.37
CA PRO A 2 20.77 24.09 -0.40
C PRO A 2 20.99 22.74 -1.10
N PRO A 3 21.63 21.76 -0.44
CA PRO A 3 21.86 20.44 -1.02
C PRO A 3 20.55 19.69 -1.26
N ARG A 4 20.48 18.85 -2.28
CA ARG A 4 19.27 18.10 -2.62
C ARG A 4 19.07 16.94 -1.61
N LEU A 5 17.83 16.59 -1.29
CA LEU A 5 17.54 15.45 -0.38
C LEU A 5 18.19 14.15 -0.85
N SER A 6 18.24 13.92 -2.16
CA SER A 6 18.90 12.76 -2.78
C SER A 6 20.41 12.68 -2.52
N GLU A 7 21.06 13.78 -2.13
CA GLU A 7 22.50 13.85 -1.85
C GLU A 7 22.80 13.68 -0.35
N VAL A 8 21.80 13.90 0.51
CA VAL A 8 21.98 14.06 1.95
C VAL A 8 21.29 12.95 2.75
N VAL A 9 20.19 12.40 2.24
CA VAL A 9 19.39 11.35 2.90
C VAL A 9 19.78 9.98 2.32
N PRO A 10 20.45 9.10 3.11
CA PRO A 10 20.76 7.75 2.67
C PRO A 10 19.49 6.97 2.33
N GLY A 11 19.48 6.23 1.21
CA GLY A 11 18.33 5.43 0.78
C GLY A 11 17.22 6.21 0.05
N TYR A 12 17.30 7.54 0.02
CA TYR A 12 16.25 8.36 -0.62
C TYR A 12 16.20 8.16 -2.13
N LYS A 13 17.36 8.07 -2.77
CA LYS A 13 17.44 7.88 -4.23
C LYS A 13 16.85 6.53 -4.63
N GLU A 14 17.20 5.48 -3.91
CA GLU A 14 16.70 4.12 -4.10
C GLU A 14 15.19 4.05 -3.84
N ALA A 15 14.68 4.77 -2.84
CA ALA A 15 13.25 4.86 -2.58
C ALA A 15 12.49 5.53 -3.73
N VAL A 16 13.01 6.64 -4.27
CA VAL A 16 12.41 7.33 -5.42
C VAL A 16 12.42 6.44 -6.67
N GLU A 17 13.55 5.80 -6.97
CA GLU A 17 13.66 4.88 -8.12
C GLU A 17 12.70 3.69 -8.00
N ARG A 18 12.54 3.15 -6.78
CA ARG A 18 11.57 2.09 -6.50
C ARG A 18 10.14 2.54 -6.76
N GLU A 19 9.75 3.71 -6.26
CA GLU A 19 8.40 4.23 -6.50
C GLU A 19 8.13 4.44 -8.00
N LEU A 20 9.07 5.05 -8.72
CA LEU A 20 8.94 5.27 -10.17
C LEU A 20 8.77 3.94 -10.90
N THR A 21 9.59 2.95 -10.56
CA THR A 21 9.50 1.61 -11.15
C THR A 21 8.13 0.99 -10.88
N LEU A 22 7.61 1.07 -9.65
CA LEU A 22 6.28 0.55 -9.30
C LEU A 22 5.17 1.26 -10.06
N ARG A 23 5.25 2.60 -10.19
CA ARG A 23 4.27 3.40 -10.93
C ARG A 23 4.20 3.00 -12.38
N GLU A 24 5.34 2.85 -13.05
CA GLU A 24 5.41 2.52 -14.47
C GLU A 24 5.04 1.06 -14.74
N THR A 25 5.61 0.13 -13.98
CA THR A 25 5.37 -1.31 -14.16
C THR A 25 3.93 -1.70 -13.88
N ALA A 26 3.21 -0.93 -13.05
CA ALA A 26 1.78 -1.10 -12.85
C ALA A 26 0.96 -1.08 -14.15
N PHE A 27 1.44 -0.40 -15.20
CA PHE A 27 0.75 -0.32 -16.49
C PHE A 27 1.11 -1.43 -17.48
N LEU A 28 2.17 -2.21 -17.21
CA LEU A 28 2.65 -3.24 -18.14
C LEU A 28 1.85 -4.54 -18.06
N CYS A 29 1.35 -4.91 -16.87
CA CYS A 29 0.63 -6.16 -16.67
C CYS A 29 -0.34 -6.03 -15.50
N ASP A 30 -1.42 -6.82 -15.49
CA ASP A 30 -2.36 -6.92 -14.37
C ASP A 30 -1.89 -7.88 -13.26
N ARG A 31 -0.65 -8.36 -13.36
CA ARG A 31 -0.01 -9.34 -12.46
C ARG A 31 1.20 -8.74 -11.79
N THR A 32 1.54 -9.29 -10.63
CA THR A 32 2.78 -9.02 -9.92
C THR A 32 3.30 -10.28 -9.24
N VAL A 33 4.51 -10.22 -8.72
CA VAL A 33 5.15 -11.28 -7.96
C VAL A 33 5.41 -10.76 -6.56
N LEU A 34 4.87 -11.45 -5.56
CA LEU A 34 5.12 -11.17 -4.15
C LEU A 34 6.61 -11.40 -3.83
N ALA A 35 7.11 -10.79 -2.74
CA ALA A 35 8.51 -10.93 -2.33
C ALA A 35 8.95 -12.39 -2.09
N ASN A 36 8.00 -13.27 -1.72
CA ASN A 36 8.22 -14.72 -1.54
C ASN A 36 8.06 -15.53 -2.84
N GLY A 37 7.96 -14.88 -4.01
CA GLY A 37 7.92 -15.52 -5.33
C GLY A 37 6.52 -15.93 -5.82
N LEU A 38 5.46 -15.75 -5.03
CA LEU A 38 4.10 -16.09 -5.44
C LEU A 38 3.58 -15.11 -6.50
N ARG A 39 3.07 -15.64 -7.62
CA ARG A 39 2.44 -14.82 -8.67
C ARG A 39 0.97 -14.57 -8.33
N VAL A 40 0.59 -13.30 -8.33
CA VAL A 40 -0.75 -12.82 -7.99
C VAL A 40 -1.19 -11.73 -8.96
N ARG A 41 -2.47 -11.34 -8.91
CA ARG A 41 -2.95 -10.15 -9.60
C ARG A 41 -2.61 -8.89 -8.82
N GLN A 42 -2.57 -7.75 -9.51
CA GLN A 42 -2.63 -6.47 -8.82
C GLN A 42 -3.97 -6.30 -8.10
N PHE A 43 -3.96 -5.60 -6.97
CA PHE A 43 -5.15 -5.48 -6.13
C PHE A 43 -6.16 -4.53 -6.79
N THR A 44 -7.45 -4.89 -6.79
CA THR A 44 -8.52 -4.14 -7.45
C THR A 44 -9.64 -3.85 -6.46
N PRO A 45 -10.57 -2.92 -6.76
CA PRO A 45 -11.76 -2.73 -5.93
C PRO A 45 -12.60 -4.00 -5.75
N THR A 46 -12.65 -4.88 -6.76
CA THR A 46 -13.30 -6.19 -6.62
C THR A 46 -12.62 -7.06 -5.55
N HIS A 47 -11.28 -7.12 -5.56
CA HIS A 47 -10.54 -7.84 -4.52
C HIS A 47 -10.75 -7.22 -3.13
N MET A 48 -10.83 -5.89 -3.04
CA MET A 48 -11.16 -5.18 -1.80
C MET A 48 -12.53 -5.59 -1.26
N LEU A 49 -13.57 -5.60 -2.11
CA LEU A 49 -14.92 -6.03 -1.70
C LEU A 49 -14.92 -7.48 -1.22
N GLN A 50 -14.23 -8.37 -1.92
CA GLN A 50 -14.08 -9.77 -1.51
C GLN A 50 -13.38 -9.90 -0.16
N ALA A 51 -12.30 -9.15 0.06
CA ALA A 51 -11.54 -9.17 1.32
C ALA A 51 -12.33 -8.55 2.48
N LEU A 52 -13.12 -7.51 2.25
CA LEU A 52 -14.01 -6.93 3.25
C LEU A 52 -15.14 -7.90 3.61
N TYR A 53 -15.78 -8.50 2.61
CA TYR A 53 -16.85 -9.47 2.83
C TYR A 53 -16.37 -10.73 3.55
N SER A 54 -15.11 -11.09 3.36
CA SER A 54 -14.48 -12.23 4.03
C SER A 54 -13.83 -11.88 5.38
N GLU A 55 -14.00 -10.64 5.85
CA GLU A 55 -13.42 -10.10 7.10
C GLU A 55 -11.90 -10.28 7.19
N SER A 56 -11.20 -10.09 6.07
CA SER A 56 -9.76 -10.32 6.00
C SER A 56 -9.00 -9.33 6.90
N PRO A 57 -8.17 -9.83 7.85
CA PRO A 57 -7.36 -8.97 8.71
C PRO A 57 -6.27 -8.21 7.96
N PHE A 58 -5.97 -8.56 6.70
CA PHE A 58 -5.06 -7.79 5.84
C PHE A 58 -5.67 -6.45 5.38
N VAL A 59 -7.00 -6.32 5.41
CA VAL A 59 -7.72 -5.09 5.05
C VAL A 59 -8.30 -4.42 6.29
N MET A 60 -8.93 -5.20 7.17
CA MET A 60 -9.60 -4.68 8.36
C MET A 60 -8.66 -4.45 9.55
N GLY A 61 -7.43 -4.95 9.48
CA GLY A 61 -6.52 -5.04 10.61
C GLY A 61 -6.89 -6.17 11.57
N GLY A 62 -6.06 -6.39 12.58
CA GLY A 62 -6.22 -7.46 13.56
C GLY A 62 -5.20 -8.57 13.42
N ASN A 63 -5.44 -9.69 14.10
CA ASN A 63 -4.50 -10.80 14.16
C ASN A 63 -4.64 -11.71 12.94
N VAL A 64 -3.54 -11.90 12.20
CA VAL A 64 -3.52 -12.78 11.02
C VAL A 64 -3.22 -14.22 11.43
N GLN A 65 -3.99 -15.16 10.88
CA GLN A 65 -3.82 -16.60 11.06
C GLN A 65 -3.59 -17.25 9.70
N GLY A 66 -3.20 -18.53 9.69
CA GLY A 66 -2.88 -19.26 8.47
C GLY A 66 -4.04 -19.34 7.47
N GLU A 67 -5.27 -19.45 7.98
CA GLU A 67 -6.50 -19.47 7.21
C GLU A 67 -6.72 -18.13 6.50
N HIS A 68 -6.47 -17.03 7.20
CA HIS A 68 -6.54 -15.67 6.66
C HIS A 68 -5.53 -15.47 5.53
N LEU A 69 -4.32 -16.02 5.67
CA LEU A 69 -3.28 -15.98 4.64
C LEU A 69 -3.75 -16.68 3.36
N LEU A 70 -4.22 -17.92 3.46
CA LEU A 70 -4.67 -18.69 2.30
C LEU A 70 -5.93 -18.09 1.66
N GLN A 71 -6.85 -17.56 2.48
CA GLN A 71 -8.04 -16.85 2.00
C GLN A 71 -7.66 -15.62 1.20
N PHE A 72 -6.72 -14.80 1.70
CA PHE A 72 -6.30 -13.58 1.00
C PHE A 72 -5.56 -13.91 -0.30
N LEU A 73 -4.66 -14.89 -0.29
CA LEU A 73 -3.97 -15.35 -1.51
C LEU A 73 -4.96 -15.89 -2.56
N TRP A 74 -6.06 -16.53 -2.14
CA TRP A 74 -7.11 -16.98 -3.05
C TRP A 74 -7.88 -15.81 -3.69
N ILE A 75 -8.11 -14.73 -2.94
CA ILE A 75 -8.76 -13.51 -3.44
C ILE A 75 -7.92 -12.89 -4.56
N ILE A 76 -6.62 -12.74 -4.35
CA ILE A 76 -5.71 -12.06 -5.30
C ILE A 76 -5.07 -13.02 -6.32
N ARG A 77 -5.52 -14.28 -6.38
CA ARG A 77 -4.91 -15.30 -7.23
C ARG A 77 -4.96 -14.91 -8.71
N ASP A 78 -4.02 -15.45 -9.48
CA ASP A 78 -4.06 -15.39 -10.94
C ASP A 78 -5.08 -16.41 -11.49
N PRO A 79 -6.23 -15.98 -12.05
CA PRO A 79 -7.26 -16.89 -12.55
C PRO A 79 -6.81 -17.68 -13.78
N THR A 80 -5.70 -17.29 -14.44
CA THR A 80 -5.10 -18.09 -15.51
C THR A 80 -4.29 -19.27 -14.98
N LEU A 81 -3.89 -19.24 -13.71
CA LEU A 81 -3.25 -20.35 -13.02
C LEU A 81 -4.23 -21.15 -12.15
N TRP A 82 -5.20 -20.46 -11.53
CA TRP A 82 -6.11 -21.03 -10.54
C TRP A 82 -7.56 -20.62 -10.82
N LYS A 83 -8.34 -21.52 -11.43
CA LYS A 83 -9.77 -21.31 -11.66
C LYS A 83 -10.57 -21.53 -10.38
N ASP A 84 -11.82 -21.10 -10.33
CA ASP A 84 -12.68 -21.31 -9.15
C ASP A 84 -12.81 -22.78 -8.75
N GLU A 85 -12.87 -23.67 -9.74
CA GLU A 85 -12.89 -25.13 -9.57
C GLU A 85 -11.61 -25.70 -8.93
N ASP A 86 -10.49 -24.98 -8.97
CA ASP A 86 -9.19 -25.43 -8.45
C ASP A 86 -9.01 -25.17 -6.95
N LYS A 87 -10.05 -24.71 -6.22
CA LYS A 87 -9.91 -24.26 -4.82
C LYS A 87 -9.22 -25.27 -3.90
N GLN A 88 -9.58 -26.55 -4.00
CA GLN A 88 -8.96 -27.60 -3.19
C GLN A 88 -7.49 -27.81 -3.57
N ARG A 89 -7.19 -27.83 -4.87
CA ARG A 89 -5.83 -27.98 -5.38
C ARG A 89 -4.94 -26.80 -4.97
N PHE A 90 -5.49 -25.58 -4.99
CA PHE A 90 -4.82 -24.38 -4.53
C PHE A 90 -4.47 -24.49 -3.05
N ILE A 91 -5.44 -24.85 -2.20
CA ILE A 91 -5.20 -25.04 -0.77
C ILE A 91 -4.10 -26.07 -0.56
N SER A 92 -4.23 -27.26 -1.16
CA SER A 92 -3.22 -28.32 -1.03
C SER A 92 -1.82 -27.88 -1.47
N ALA A 93 -1.72 -27.13 -2.57
CA ALA A 93 -0.44 -26.63 -3.08
C ALA A 93 0.23 -25.60 -2.15
N HIS A 94 -0.54 -24.93 -1.29
CA HIS A 94 -0.06 -23.84 -0.43
C HIS A 94 -0.14 -24.15 1.07
N LEU A 95 -0.53 -25.36 1.48
CA LEU A 95 -0.55 -25.76 2.89
C LEU A 95 0.81 -25.61 3.59
N TYR A 96 1.91 -25.67 2.84
CA TYR A 96 3.26 -25.44 3.38
C TYR A 96 3.44 -24.02 3.94
N LEU A 97 2.64 -23.04 3.49
CA LEU A 97 2.63 -21.68 4.01
C LEU A 97 2.10 -21.58 5.44
N LEU A 98 1.51 -22.64 5.98
CA LEU A 98 1.06 -22.69 7.38
C LEU A 98 2.21 -23.01 8.35
N GLN A 99 3.39 -23.36 7.83
CA GLN A 99 4.59 -23.55 8.65
C GLN A 99 5.13 -22.19 9.12
N PRO A 100 5.71 -22.07 10.34
CA PRO A 100 6.04 -20.78 10.95
C PRO A 100 6.90 -19.85 10.08
N ALA A 101 7.98 -20.37 9.49
CA ALA A 101 8.89 -19.57 8.66
C ALA A 101 8.25 -19.15 7.32
N PRO A 102 7.70 -20.07 6.50
CA PRO A 102 6.95 -19.71 5.29
C PRO A 102 5.75 -18.78 5.53
N PHE A 103 5.04 -18.96 6.66
CA PHE A 103 3.93 -18.09 7.05
C PHE A 103 4.40 -16.65 7.21
N LEU A 104 5.47 -16.45 8.00
CA LEU A 104 5.99 -15.11 8.28
C LEU A 104 6.50 -14.43 7.02
N GLU A 105 7.19 -15.18 6.15
CA GLU A 105 7.65 -14.67 4.85
C GLU A 105 6.48 -14.24 3.97
N ALA A 106 5.45 -15.08 3.84
CA ALA A 106 4.25 -14.76 3.05
C ALA A 106 3.45 -13.59 3.64
N PHE A 107 3.35 -13.52 4.97
CA PHE A 107 2.72 -12.39 5.66
C PHE A 107 3.42 -11.07 5.33
N HIS A 108 4.75 -11.02 5.45
CA HIS A 108 5.52 -9.82 5.10
C HIS A 108 5.42 -9.48 3.62
N ALA A 109 5.41 -10.49 2.74
CA ALA A 109 5.26 -10.28 1.31
C ALA A 109 3.90 -9.66 0.95
N ILE A 110 2.82 -10.07 1.64
CA ILE A 110 1.48 -9.46 1.46
C ILE A 110 1.45 -8.05 2.04
N GLN A 111 2.04 -7.81 3.21
CA GLN A 111 2.12 -6.46 3.78
C GLN A 111 2.80 -5.51 2.80
N GLN A 112 3.98 -5.88 2.28
CA GLN A 112 4.69 -5.12 1.26
C GLN A 112 3.82 -4.90 0.00
N TYR A 113 3.14 -5.94 -0.50
CA TYR A 113 2.25 -5.83 -1.64
C TYR A 113 1.09 -4.83 -1.41
N MET A 114 0.52 -4.81 -0.21
CA MET A 114 -0.52 -3.84 0.15
C MET A 114 0.06 -2.43 0.24
N GLU A 115 1.24 -2.25 0.85
CA GLU A 115 1.89 -0.95 0.90
C GLU A 115 2.20 -0.39 -0.50
N GLU A 116 2.70 -1.22 -1.40
CA GLU A 116 2.94 -0.85 -2.80
C GLU A 116 1.64 -0.51 -3.53
N THR A 117 0.58 -1.29 -3.31
CA THR A 117 -0.75 -1.06 -3.90
C THR A 117 -1.31 0.32 -3.56
N PHE A 118 -1.14 0.74 -2.30
CA PHE A 118 -1.71 1.99 -1.77
C PHE A 118 -0.67 3.13 -1.69
N MET A 119 0.50 3.00 -2.33
CA MET A 119 1.60 3.97 -2.18
C MET A 119 1.23 5.39 -2.64
N ASP A 120 0.33 5.51 -3.62
CA ASP A 120 -0.13 6.78 -4.19
C ASP A 120 -1.53 7.19 -3.71
N ARG A 121 -2.09 6.49 -2.71
CA ARG A 121 -3.40 6.82 -2.14
C ARG A 121 -3.35 8.25 -1.57
N PRO A 122 -4.24 9.16 -2.01
CA PRO A 122 -4.31 10.49 -1.41
C PRO A 122 -4.56 10.42 0.09
N ALA A 123 -3.96 11.35 0.84
CA ALA A 123 -4.25 11.50 2.25
C ALA A 123 -5.75 11.76 2.42
N ALA A 124 -6.38 11.10 3.38
CA ALA A 124 -7.72 11.50 3.79
C ALA A 124 -7.61 12.94 4.31
N ALA A 125 -8.48 13.83 3.85
CA ALA A 125 -8.57 15.15 4.45
C ALA A 125 -8.93 14.96 5.93
N GLU A 126 -8.01 15.29 6.83
CA GLU A 126 -8.26 15.32 8.27
C GLU A 126 -9.23 16.47 8.57
N VAL A 127 -10.51 16.25 8.30
CA VAL A 127 -11.56 17.12 8.81
C VAL A 127 -11.80 16.67 10.25
N ALA A 128 -11.47 17.55 11.20
CA ALA A 128 -11.63 17.27 12.63
C ALA A 128 -13.10 16.94 12.96
N GLY A 129 -13.39 15.66 13.21
CA GLY A 129 -14.71 15.13 13.58
C GLY A 129 -14.88 13.67 13.15
N GLU A 130 -15.70 12.90 13.87
CA GLU A 130 -16.15 11.57 13.42
C GLU A 130 -17.02 11.74 12.16
N HIS A 131 -16.39 11.68 10.99
CA HIS A 131 -17.14 11.61 9.74
C HIS A 131 -17.59 10.16 9.50
N THR A 132 -18.88 9.91 9.71
CA THR A 132 -19.53 8.72 9.17
C THR A 132 -19.45 8.78 7.65
N SER A 133 -18.76 7.84 7.03
CA SER A 133 -18.75 7.73 5.56
C SER A 133 -20.17 7.41 5.09
N TYR A 134 -20.78 8.30 4.30
CA TYR A 134 -22.13 8.09 3.77
C TYR A 134 -22.18 7.04 2.65
N TYR A 135 -21.02 6.71 2.07
CA TYR A 135 -20.87 5.77 0.96
C TYR A 135 -19.62 4.91 1.13
N SER A 136 -19.53 3.80 0.38
CA SER A 136 -18.33 2.97 0.38
C SER A 136 -17.22 3.65 -0.43
N ASN A 137 -15.95 3.40 -0.06
CA ASN A 137 -14.81 3.90 -0.85
C ASN A 137 -14.85 3.42 -2.31
N VAL A 138 -15.45 2.25 -2.57
CA VAL A 138 -15.60 1.74 -3.94
C VAL A 138 -16.63 2.56 -4.73
N ALA A 139 -17.74 2.94 -4.11
CA ALA A 139 -18.75 3.79 -4.75
C ALA A 139 -18.18 5.17 -5.11
N GLU A 140 -17.33 5.73 -4.24
CA GLU A 140 -16.61 6.97 -4.51
C GLU A 140 -15.71 6.86 -5.75
N LEU A 141 -14.92 5.78 -5.86
CA LEU A 141 -14.06 5.58 -7.04
C LEU A 141 -14.89 5.41 -8.31
N VAL A 142 -16.00 4.66 -8.24
CA VAL A 142 -16.91 4.49 -9.38
C VAL A 142 -17.49 5.82 -9.83
N ASP A 143 -17.95 6.65 -8.90
CA ASP A 143 -18.49 7.98 -9.19
C ASP A 143 -17.43 8.90 -9.83
N ILE A 144 -16.25 9.01 -9.20
CA ILE A 144 -15.15 9.87 -9.69
C ILE A 144 -14.73 9.48 -11.10
N PHE A 145 -14.41 8.21 -11.35
CA PHE A 145 -13.90 7.79 -12.66
C PHE A 145 -15.00 7.65 -13.71
N GLY A 146 -16.22 7.30 -13.30
CA GLY A 146 -17.39 7.30 -14.17
C GLY A 146 -17.72 8.72 -14.66
N HIS A 147 -17.66 9.71 -13.77
CA HIS A 147 -17.87 11.11 -14.11
C HIS A 147 -16.73 11.67 -14.98
N GLU A 148 -15.47 11.48 -14.58
CA GLU A 148 -14.32 12.12 -15.23
C GLU A 148 -13.93 11.49 -16.57
N TYR A 149 -14.08 10.17 -16.71
CA TYR A 149 -13.62 9.45 -17.91
C TYR A 149 -14.75 8.72 -18.65
N GLY A 150 -15.98 8.74 -18.15
CA GLY A 150 -17.09 8.00 -18.74
C GLY A 150 -16.91 6.48 -18.67
N TRP A 151 -16.08 6.00 -17.74
CA TRP A 151 -15.78 4.58 -17.62
C TRP A 151 -16.94 3.81 -17.00
N GLU A 152 -17.16 2.59 -17.50
CA GLU A 152 -18.16 1.70 -16.94
C GLU A 152 -17.74 1.20 -15.55
N GLU A 153 -18.73 1.00 -14.68
CA GLU A 153 -18.52 0.50 -13.31
C GLU A 153 -17.66 -0.78 -13.29
N GLN A 154 -17.97 -1.77 -14.13
CA GLN A 154 -17.22 -3.02 -14.18
C GLN A 154 -15.77 -2.83 -14.58
N TYR A 155 -15.47 -1.85 -15.44
CA TYR A 155 -14.11 -1.53 -15.82
C TYR A 155 -13.33 -0.95 -14.63
N ILE A 156 -13.94 0.01 -13.91
CA ILE A 156 -13.34 0.63 -12.72
C ILE A 156 -13.09 -0.42 -11.62
N LEU A 157 -14.06 -1.29 -11.36
CA LEU A 157 -13.96 -2.34 -10.34
C LEU A 157 -12.86 -3.37 -10.61
N ASN A 158 -12.44 -3.52 -11.87
CA ASN A 158 -11.38 -4.44 -12.30
C ASN A 158 -10.05 -3.74 -12.56
N LEU A 159 -9.97 -2.42 -12.46
CA LEU A 159 -8.72 -1.68 -12.58
C LEU A 159 -7.88 -1.82 -11.29
N PRO A 160 -6.56 -1.99 -11.41
CA PRO A 160 -5.66 -2.00 -10.26
C PRO A 160 -5.68 -0.69 -9.46
N TYR A 161 -5.72 -0.78 -8.14
CA TYR A 161 -5.67 0.37 -7.23
C TYR A 161 -4.45 1.24 -7.47
N ILE A 162 -3.28 0.64 -7.68
CA ILE A 162 -2.03 1.36 -7.99
C ILE A 162 -2.15 2.25 -9.23
N ARG A 163 -3.01 1.91 -10.20
CA ARG A 163 -3.30 2.73 -11.39
C ARG A 163 -4.40 3.74 -11.09
N LEU A 164 -5.47 3.31 -10.41
CA LEU A 164 -6.56 4.20 -10.00
C LEU A 164 -6.05 5.38 -9.18
N TYR A 165 -5.16 5.14 -8.22
CA TYR A 165 -4.59 6.23 -7.41
C TYR A 165 -3.70 7.17 -8.22
N GLN A 166 -2.94 6.68 -9.20
CA GLN A 166 -2.21 7.55 -10.12
C GLN A 166 -3.17 8.41 -10.95
N TYR A 167 -4.28 7.85 -11.46
CA TYR A 167 -5.31 8.63 -12.15
C TYR A 167 -5.98 9.66 -11.24
N LEU A 168 -6.23 9.30 -9.98
CA LEU A 168 -6.81 10.19 -8.99
C LEU A 168 -5.87 11.37 -8.71
N ARG A 169 -4.56 11.13 -8.58
CA ARG A 169 -3.54 12.19 -8.48
C ARG A 169 -3.59 13.13 -9.70
N CYS A 170 -3.74 12.59 -10.92
CA CYS A 170 -3.90 13.41 -12.12
C CYS A 170 -5.20 14.24 -12.11
N ILE A 171 -6.32 13.69 -11.65
CA ILE A 171 -7.60 14.42 -11.53
C ILE A 171 -7.46 15.56 -10.53
N ILE A 172 -6.93 15.27 -9.35
CA ILE A 172 -6.69 16.26 -8.29
C ILE A 172 -5.80 17.39 -8.83
N ALA A 173 -4.67 17.06 -9.47
CA ALA A 173 -3.76 18.06 -10.02
C ALA A 173 -4.38 18.98 -11.08
N ARG A 174 -5.42 18.52 -11.80
CA ARG A 174 -6.13 19.35 -12.80
C ARG A 174 -7.19 20.26 -12.16
N ASN A 175 -7.87 19.77 -11.13
CA ASN A 175 -9.03 20.44 -10.54
C ASN A 175 -8.66 21.33 -9.34
N SER A 176 -7.46 21.16 -8.78
CA SER A 176 -6.98 22.01 -7.68
C SER A 176 -6.49 23.36 -8.18
N LEU A 177 -6.97 24.43 -7.53
CA LEU A 177 -6.53 25.82 -7.76
C LEU A 177 -5.16 26.13 -7.13
N GLU A 178 -4.68 25.25 -6.24
CA GLU A 178 -3.42 25.37 -5.51
C GLU A 178 -2.45 24.24 -5.89
N GLU A 179 -1.16 24.44 -5.64
CA GLU A 179 -0.13 23.42 -5.85
C GLU A 179 -0.36 22.25 -4.88
N VAL A 180 -0.79 21.11 -5.41
CA VAL A 180 -1.04 19.91 -4.61
C VAL A 180 0.26 19.18 -4.35
N SER A 181 0.71 19.22 -3.10
CA SER A 181 1.77 18.33 -2.63
C SER A 181 1.20 16.94 -2.40
N PHE A 182 1.70 15.97 -3.14
CA PHE A 182 1.39 14.57 -2.92
C PHE A 182 2.49 13.94 -2.07
N ILE A 183 2.08 13.22 -1.03
CA ILE A 183 2.96 12.41 -0.20
C ILE A 183 3.43 11.21 -1.04
N ASN A 184 4.74 11.03 -1.13
CA ASN A 184 5.39 9.89 -1.78
C ASN A 184 5.90 8.96 -0.68
N ARG A 185 5.14 7.88 -0.44
CA ARG A 185 5.25 7.07 0.78
C ARG A 185 6.67 6.60 1.10
N PHE A 186 7.43 6.08 0.14
CA PHE A 186 8.74 5.50 0.43
C PHE A 186 9.82 6.58 0.58
N SER A 187 9.84 7.59 -0.30
CA SER A 187 10.82 8.67 -0.21
C SER A 187 10.60 9.54 1.04
N ASP A 188 9.35 9.78 1.42
CA ASP A 188 9.01 10.60 2.59
C ASP A 188 9.34 9.86 3.88
N LEU A 189 9.11 8.54 3.95
CA LEU A 189 9.54 7.72 5.08
C LEU A 189 11.07 7.71 5.24
N ALA A 190 11.83 7.65 4.15
CA ALA A 190 13.28 7.74 4.20
C ALA A 190 13.76 9.09 4.75
N ALA A 191 13.12 10.19 4.32
CA ALA A 191 13.42 11.53 4.81
C ALA A 191 13.07 11.69 6.31
N ILE A 192 11.91 11.19 6.75
CA ILE A 192 11.48 11.22 8.16
C ILE A 192 12.43 10.41 9.04
N ALA A 193 12.80 9.20 8.62
CA ALA A 193 13.72 8.33 9.37
C ALA A 193 15.07 9.02 9.58
N TRP A 194 15.61 9.65 8.54
CA TRP A 194 16.86 10.40 8.62
C TRP A 194 16.75 11.63 9.53
N ALA A 195 15.68 12.41 9.42
CA ALA A 195 15.44 13.55 10.31
C ALA A 195 15.35 13.11 11.79
N GLY A 196 14.70 11.98 12.07
CA GLY A 196 14.64 11.38 13.40
C GLY A 196 16.01 10.97 13.94
N MET A 197 16.90 10.45 13.08
CA MET A 197 18.29 10.14 13.46
C MET A 197 19.08 11.41 13.79
N GLN A 198 18.94 12.48 13.00
CA GLN A 198 19.63 13.75 13.28
C GLN A 198 19.19 14.38 14.60
N ASN A 199 17.89 14.38 14.89
CA ASN A 199 17.37 14.92 16.14
C ASN A 199 17.89 14.15 17.36
N ARG A 200 18.06 12.82 17.26
CA ARG A 200 18.65 11.99 18.32
C ARG A 200 20.14 12.26 18.54
N VAL A 201 20.88 12.58 17.48
CA VAL A 201 22.32 12.92 17.55
C VAL A 201 22.52 14.35 18.09
N GLY A 202 21.59 15.27 17.79
CA GLY A 202 21.60 16.65 18.32
C GLY A 202 21.18 16.76 19.79
N SER A 203 20.45 15.77 20.32
CA SER A 203 20.03 15.69 21.72
C SER A 203 20.98 14.82 22.56
N SER A 204 22.26 15.20 22.65
CA SER A 204 23.20 14.63 23.63
C SER A 204 23.19 15.50 24.91
N PRO A 205 23.13 14.93 26.13
CA PRO A 205 22.85 15.68 27.35
C PRO A 205 24.08 16.51 27.79
N ALA A 206 23.94 17.83 27.77
CA ALA A 206 24.88 18.73 28.43
C ALA A 206 24.52 18.87 29.93
N SER A 207 25.55 18.71 30.75
CA SER A 207 25.70 18.97 32.20
C SER A 207 24.97 18.07 33.20
N GLU A 208 25.68 17.02 33.64
CA GLU A 208 25.73 16.64 35.06
C GLU A 208 26.13 17.86 35.89
N ASN A 209 25.20 18.37 36.71
CA ASN A 209 25.54 19.23 37.83
C ASN A 209 25.85 18.33 39.04
N PRO A 210 27.03 18.42 39.67
CA PRO A 210 27.29 17.69 40.92
C PRO A 210 26.44 18.32 42.04
N GLN A 211 25.63 17.50 42.71
CA GLN A 211 24.90 17.90 43.91
C GLN A 211 25.87 18.27 45.05
N PRO A 212 25.59 19.31 45.86
CA PRO A 212 26.27 19.50 47.12
C PRO A 212 25.67 18.53 48.15
N THR A 213 26.52 17.68 48.73
CA THR A 213 26.20 16.92 49.95
C THR A 213 26.04 17.85 51.17
N PRO A 214 25.22 17.45 52.16
CA PRO A 214 24.85 18.29 53.31
C PRO A 214 26.00 18.62 54.26
#